data_AF-A0A9N9TR13-F1
#
_entry.id   AF-A0A9N9TR13-F1
#
_cell.length_a   1.000
_cell.length_b   1.000
_cell.length_c   1.000
_cell.angle_alpha   90.00
_cell.angle_beta   90.00
_cell.angle_gamma   90.00
#
_symmetry.space_group_name_H-M   'P 1'
#
loop_
_entity.id
_entity.type
_entity.pdbx_description
1 polymer ?
#
loop_
_entity_poly.entity_id
_entity_poly.type
_entity_poly.pdbx_seq_one_letter_code
_entity_poly.pdbx_strand_id
1 'polypeptide(L)'
;MALALVLRKPLNIQATQKFFKTTLQLDSKRPFTQIVSTLRKDPVKVSREIKYVSKRPMSTDHGKLWTAERFLSAALIGVVPVALLASNPLLDDVMAASIVIHFHWGLEACVVDYVRPIIVGPVVPKLAMGLLYLISISTLGGLLYYNHKSIGMSNTIIIPKHNLPIILRRRVPEISLLSYSRGASRGISVHTNGRVSFGQKLQKRIA
;
A
#
# COMPACT_ATOMS: atom_id res chain seq x y z
N MET A 1 -11.14 -2.77 1.35
CA MET A 1 -12.58 -2.41 1.32
C MET A 1 -13.32 -2.86 0.04
N ALA A 2 -12.66 -2.97 -1.11
CA ALA A 2 -13.32 -3.27 -2.39
C ALA A 2 -13.69 -4.74 -2.62
N LEU A 3 -12.96 -5.69 -2.03
CA LEU A 3 -13.18 -7.13 -2.23
C LEU A 3 -14.61 -7.58 -1.84
N ALA A 4 -15.17 -6.99 -0.78
CA ALA A 4 -16.52 -7.27 -0.31
C ALA A 4 -17.63 -6.72 -1.22
N LEU A 5 -17.34 -5.66 -1.99
CA LEU A 5 -18.27 -5.08 -2.96
C LEU A 5 -18.22 -5.84 -4.30
N VAL A 6 -17.04 -6.34 -4.69
CA VAL A 6 -16.81 -7.06 -5.95
C VAL A 6 -17.39 -8.50 -5.94
N LEU A 7 -17.52 -9.12 -4.77
CA LEU A 7 -18.07 -10.48 -4.60
C LEU A 7 -19.60 -10.55 -4.40
N ARG A 8 -20.31 -9.42 -4.44
CA ARG A 8 -21.77 -9.39 -4.27
C ARG A 8 -22.45 -9.96 -5.52
N LYS A 9 -22.78 -11.26 -5.51
CA LYS A 9 -23.70 -11.85 -6.50
C LYS A 9 -25.02 -11.06 -6.48
N PRO A 10 -25.56 -10.60 -7.63
CA PRO A 10 -26.89 -10.02 -7.65
C PRO A 10 -27.89 -11.14 -7.37
N LEU A 11 -28.56 -11.07 -6.21
CA LEU A 11 -29.63 -11.99 -5.86
C LEU A 11 -30.76 -11.85 -6.88
N ASN A 12 -31.07 -12.96 -7.56
CA ASN A 12 -32.19 -13.14 -8.46
C ASN A 12 -33.50 -12.83 -7.71
N ILE A 13 -34.15 -11.72 -8.06
CA ILE A 13 -35.38 -11.20 -7.42
C ILE A 13 -36.57 -11.99 -7.99
N GLN A 14 -36.83 -13.18 -7.44
CA GLN A 14 -38.10 -13.89 -7.63
C GLN A 14 -38.92 -14.04 -6.33
N ALA A 15 -38.44 -13.50 -5.21
CA ALA A 15 -39.10 -13.62 -3.90
C ALA A 15 -40.11 -12.49 -3.57
N THR A 16 -40.32 -11.52 -4.45
CA THR A 16 -41.17 -10.33 -4.19
C THR A 16 -42.65 -10.49 -4.56
N GLN A 17 -43.05 -11.57 -5.23
CA GLN A 17 -44.45 -11.75 -5.65
C GLN A 17 -45.39 -12.26 -4.53
N LYS A 18 -44.85 -12.80 -3.41
CA LYS A 18 -45.69 -13.34 -2.32
C LYS A 18 -46.09 -12.31 -1.26
N PHE A 19 -45.48 -11.11 -1.25
CA PHE A 19 -45.78 -10.07 -0.24
C PHE A 19 -46.91 -9.11 -0.66
N PHE A 20 -47.26 -9.07 -1.95
CA PHE A 20 -48.26 -8.12 -2.48
C PHE A 20 -49.72 -8.64 -2.40
N LYS A 21 -49.94 -9.83 -1.82
CA LYS A 21 -51.28 -10.42 -1.67
C LYS A 21 -51.90 -10.23 -0.28
N THR A 22 -51.36 -9.32 0.53
CA THR A 22 -52.07 -8.81 1.72
C THR A 22 -52.77 -7.52 1.33
N THR A 23 -53.99 -7.70 0.85
CA THR A 23 -54.94 -6.65 0.51
C THR A 23 -55.19 -5.75 1.73
N LEU A 24 -54.57 -4.56 1.75
CA LEU A 24 -55.06 -3.46 2.56
C LEU A 24 -56.38 -2.99 1.94
N GLN A 25 -57.49 -3.59 2.34
CA GLN A 25 -58.81 -2.99 2.16
C GLN A 25 -58.90 -1.80 3.13
N LEU A 26 -58.40 -0.65 2.69
CA LEU A 26 -58.66 0.63 3.33
C LEU A 26 -60.10 1.03 3.00
N ASP A 27 -61.02 0.67 3.89
CA ASP A 27 -62.38 1.18 3.89
C ASP A 27 -62.35 2.70 4.14
N SER A 28 -62.46 3.44 3.03
CA SER A 28 -62.29 4.88 2.88
C SER A 28 -63.47 5.70 3.43
N LYS A 29 -63.98 5.36 4.62
CA LYS A 29 -65.08 6.11 5.29
C LYS A 29 -64.92 6.30 6.80
N ARG A 30 -63.71 6.20 7.36
CA ARG A 30 -63.50 6.52 8.79
C ARG A 30 -62.59 7.75 8.94
N PRO A 31 -62.99 8.77 9.72
CA PRO A 31 -62.14 9.93 9.95
C PRO A 31 -60.83 9.49 10.61
N PHE A 32 -59.72 10.06 10.12
CA PHE A 32 -58.33 9.71 10.49
C PHE A 32 -58.09 9.68 12.02
N THR A 33 -58.86 10.46 12.77
CA THR A 33 -58.82 10.53 14.24
C THR A 33 -59.20 9.22 14.93
N GLN A 34 -60.05 8.38 14.33
CA GLN A 34 -60.39 7.07 14.91
C GLN A 34 -59.28 6.03 14.69
N ILE A 35 -58.53 6.11 13.59
CA ILE A 35 -57.43 5.18 13.26
C ILE A 35 -56.33 5.24 14.33
N VAL A 36 -55.97 6.44 14.78
CA VAL A 36 -54.94 6.65 15.81
C VAL A 36 -55.42 6.17 17.19
N SER A 37 -56.71 6.31 17.49
CA SER A 37 -57.28 5.90 18.78
C SER A 37 -57.33 4.37 18.94
N THR A 38 -57.57 3.63 17.85
CA THR A 38 -57.54 2.16 17.86
C THR A 38 -56.12 1.63 17.99
N LEU A 39 -55.13 2.27 17.34
CA LEU A 39 -53.72 1.91 17.48
C LEU A 39 -53.12 2.20 18.87
N ARG A 40 -53.75 3.08 19.66
CA ARG A 40 -53.31 3.40 21.03
C ARG A 40 -53.90 2.47 22.09
N LYS A 41 -55.00 1.77 21.81
CA LYS A 41 -55.72 0.97 22.83
C LYS A 41 -55.26 -0.48 22.95
N ASP A 42 -54.58 -1.01 21.95
CA ASP A 42 -54.01 -2.34 22.02
C ASP A 42 -52.50 -2.23 22.29
N PRO A 43 -52.00 -2.50 23.51
CA PRO A 43 -50.62 -2.90 23.63
C PRO A 43 -50.53 -4.27 22.96
N VAL A 44 -50.38 -4.28 21.64
CA VAL A 44 -49.97 -5.46 20.90
C VAL A 44 -48.72 -5.91 21.64
N LYS A 45 -48.82 -7.02 22.36
CA LYS A 45 -47.66 -7.79 22.81
C LYS A 45 -46.97 -8.15 21.50
N VAL A 46 -46.07 -7.29 21.05
CA VAL A 46 -45.10 -7.55 19.99
C VAL A 46 -44.18 -8.58 20.61
N SER A 47 -44.70 -9.80 20.64
CA SER A 47 -44.09 -10.99 21.14
C SER A 47 -42.82 -11.16 20.34
N ARG A 48 -41.69 -10.97 21.01
CA ARG A 48 -40.36 -11.59 20.89
C ARG A 48 -40.09 -12.58 19.72
N GLU A 49 -40.52 -12.25 18.51
CA GLU A 49 -40.33 -13.03 17.27
C GLU A 49 -39.52 -12.25 16.23
N ILE A 50 -38.81 -11.20 16.66
CA ILE A 50 -37.69 -10.66 15.86
C ILE A 50 -36.39 -11.38 16.28
N LYS A 51 -36.40 -12.73 16.26
CA LYS A 51 -35.18 -13.53 16.51
C LYS A 51 -34.39 -13.83 15.23
N TYR A 52 -34.84 -13.27 14.11
CA TYR A 52 -34.16 -13.34 12.82
C TYR A 52 -34.15 -11.96 12.15
N VAL A 53 -33.65 -10.92 12.84
CA VAL A 53 -32.92 -9.91 12.07
C VAL A 53 -31.72 -10.65 11.51
N SER A 54 -31.86 -11.14 10.28
CA SER A 54 -30.72 -11.51 9.47
C SER A 54 -29.79 -10.31 9.51
N LYS A 55 -28.77 -10.37 10.38
CA LYS A 55 -27.59 -9.54 10.25
C LYS A 55 -27.04 -9.95 8.90
N ARG A 56 -27.49 -9.27 7.84
CA ARG A 56 -26.73 -9.15 6.62
C ARG A 56 -25.31 -8.84 7.14
N PRO A 57 -24.26 -9.54 6.70
CA PRO A 57 -22.89 -9.10 6.99
C PRO A 57 -22.67 -7.78 6.23
N MET A 58 -23.36 -6.74 6.68
CA MET A 58 -23.20 -5.38 6.26
C MET A 58 -22.00 -4.92 7.04
N SER A 59 -20.92 -4.70 6.29
CA SER A 59 -19.71 -4.07 6.78
C SER A 59 -18.87 -5.01 7.65
N THR A 60 -17.77 -5.53 7.11
CA THR A 60 -16.50 -5.64 7.87
C THR A 60 -16.39 -4.42 8.80
N ASP A 61 -15.87 -4.47 10.02
CA ASP A 61 -15.77 -3.26 10.88
C ASP A 61 -15.01 -2.10 10.19
N HIS A 62 -15.70 -1.24 9.41
CA HIS A 62 -15.08 -0.17 8.62
C HIS A 62 -14.49 0.90 9.54
N GLY A 63 -15.06 1.08 10.74
CA GLY A 63 -14.54 2.00 11.75
C GLY A 63 -13.15 1.62 12.26
N LYS A 64 -12.85 0.32 12.40
CA LYS A 64 -11.52 -0.15 12.84
C LYS A 64 -10.47 0.11 11.76
N LEU A 65 -10.82 -0.17 10.50
CA LEU A 65 -9.94 0.07 9.37
C LEU A 65 -9.66 1.56 9.16
N TRP A 66 -10.71 2.40 9.25
CA TRP A 66 -10.58 3.85 9.19
C TRP A 66 -9.68 4.40 10.31
N THR A 67 -9.84 3.91 11.54
CA THR A 67 -8.98 4.30 12.66
C THR A 67 -7.52 3.89 12.41
N ALA A 68 -7.29 2.69 11.88
CA ALA A 68 -5.95 2.22 11.53
C ALA A 68 -5.30 3.07 10.43
N GLU A 69 -6.06 3.49 9.41
CA GLU A 69 -5.56 4.42 8.38
C GLU A 69 -5.13 5.76 8.98
N ARG A 70 -5.98 6.36 9.85
CA ARG A 70 -5.65 7.64 10.51
C ARG A 70 -4.42 7.51 11.40
N PHE A 71 -4.32 6.41 12.15
CA PHE A 71 -3.16 6.12 12.98
C PHE A 71 -1.90 5.99 12.13
N LEU A 72 -1.94 5.25 11.02
CA LEU A 72 -0.79 5.12 10.12
C LEU A 72 -0.38 6.46 9.51
N SER A 73 -1.34 7.29 9.09
CA SER A 73 -1.06 8.64 8.58
C SER A 73 -0.41 9.53 9.63
N ALA A 74 -0.90 9.50 10.88
CA ALA A 74 -0.29 10.24 11.98
C ALA A 74 1.12 9.73 12.31
N ALA A 75 1.31 8.41 12.32
CA ALA A 75 2.61 7.79 12.53
C ALA A 75 3.62 8.19 11.44
N LEU A 76 3.19 8.28 10.17
CA LEU A 76 4.05 8.65 9.05
C LEU A 76 4.72 10.02 9.24
N ILE A 77 4.00 10.98 9.81
CA ILE A 77 4.50 12.33 10.11
C ILE A 77 5.73 12.26 11.03
N GLY A 78 5.75 11.32 11.98
CA GLY A 78 6.88 11.10 12.89
C GLY A 78 7.96 10.17 12.31
N VAL A 79 7.57 9.11 11.61
CA VAL A 79 8.50 8.11 11.07
C VAL A 79 9.45 8.73 10.03
N VAL A 80 8.95 9.59 9.14
CA VAL A 80 9.76 10.23 8.10
C VAL A 80 10.94 11.02 8.66
N PRO A 81 10.75 12.02 9.56
CA PRO A 81 11.89 12.76 10.11
C PRO A 81 12.81 11.88 10.96
N VAL A 82 12.26 10.91 11.72
CA VAL A 82 13.08 10.00 12.53
C VAL A 82 13.99 9.13 11.65
N ALA A 83 13.47 8.58 10.55
CA ALA A 83 14.25 7.77 9.63
C ALA A 83 15.32 8.59 8.89
N LEU A 84 15.05 9.86 8.60
CA LEU A 84 16.04 10.76 7.98
C LEU A 84 17.14 11.22 8.96
N LEU A 85 16.82 11.41 10.24
CA LEU A 85 17.83 11.81 11.23
C LEU A 85 18.70 10.64 11.66
N ALA A 86 18.11 9.45 11.80
CA ALA A 86 18.79 8.22 12.18
C ALA A 86 18.82 7.28 10.97
N SER A 87 19.81 7.47 10.08
CA SER A 87 20.00 6.67 8.86
C SER A 87 20.38 5.21 9.13
N ASN A 88 19.41 4.43 9.60
CA ASN A 88 19.54 3.01 9.91
C ASN A 88 18.70 2.18 8.94
N PRO A 89 19.22 1.04 8.42
CA PRO A 89 18.47 0.18 7.50
C PRO A 89 17.10 -0.26 8.03
N LEU A 90 17.00 -0.56 9.34
CA LEU A 90 15.73 -0.95 9.97
C LEU A 90 14.70 0.19 9.99
N LEU A 91 15.15 1.44 10.20
CA LEU A 91 14.26 2.60 10.17
C LEU A 91 13.83 2.93 8.74
N ASP A 92 14.72 2.72 7.77
CA ASP A 92 14.39 2.79 6.36
C ASP A 92 13.35 1.73 5.96
N ASP A 93 13.40 0.52 6.53
CA ASP A 93 12.40 -0.54 6.28
C ASP A 93 11.03 -0.19 6.87
N VAL A 94 11.00 0.34 8.09
CA VAL A 94 9.76 0.83 8.73
C VAL A 94 9.17 1.99 7.94
N MET A 95 10.01 2.93 7.50
CA MET A 95 9.60 4.05 6.64
C MET A 95 9.06 3.53 5.30
N ALA A 96 9.75 2.58 4.65
CA ALA A 96 9.31 1.96 3.41
C ALA A 96 7.94 1.32 3.55
N ALA A 97 7.78 0.43 4.54
CA ALA A 97 6.55 -0.29 4.77
C ALA A 97 5.39 0.66 5.07
N SER A 98 5.61 1.65 5.93
CA SER A 98 4.58 2.62 6.31
C SER A 98 4.11 3.45 5.11
N ILE A 99 5.05 3.93 4.28
CA ILE A 99 4.74 4.69 3.06
C ILE A 99 3.93 3.83 2.10
N VAL A 100 4.38 2.60 1.81
CA VAL A 100 3.70 1.74 0.83
C VAL A 100 2.31 1.35 1.31
N ILE A 101 2.12 1.01 2.59
CA ILE A 101 0.80 0.68 3.14
C ILE A 101 -0.14 1.90 3.06
N HIS A 102 0.35 3.09 3.42
CA HIS A 102 -0.43 4.33 3.34
C HIS A 102 -0.87 4.62 1.89
N PHE A 103 0.04 4.50 0.93
CA PHE A 103 -0.28 4.65 -0.50
C PHE A 103 -1.23 3.56 -1.00
N HIS A 104 -1.09 2.31 -0.56
CA HIS A 104 -1.95 1.21 -0.98
C HIS A 104 -3.42 1.47 -0.58
N TRP A 105 -3.67 1.87 0.67
CA TRP A 105 -5.04 2.20 1.12
C TRP A 105 -5.59 3.46 0.44
N GLY A 106 -4.77 4.49 0.25
CA GLY A 106 -5.17 5.70 -0.47
C GLY A 106 -5.55 5.43 -1.92
N LEU A 107 -4.74 4.64 -2.63
CA LEU A 107 -5.01 4.25 -4.02
C LEU A 107 -6.20 3.29 -4.11
N GLU A 108 -6.42 2.40 -3.13
CA GLU A 108 -7.61 1.54 -3.10
C GLU A 108 -8.89 2.39 -3.10
N ALA A 109 -8.94 3.45 -2.28
CA ALA A 109 -10.05 4.39 -2.26
C ALA A 109 -10.22 5.11 -3.60
N CYS A 110 -9.13 5.63 -4.19
CA CYS A 110 -9.17 6.26 -5.51
C CYS A 110 -9.72 5.32 -6.60
N VAL A 111 -9.30 4.05 -6.61
CA VAL A 111 -9.78 3.07 -7.59
C VAL A 111 -11.28 2.81 -7.41
N VAL A 112 -11.78 2.68 -6.17
CA VAL A 112 -13.21 2.50 -5.91
C VAL A 112 -14.03 3.71 -6.36
N ASP A 113 -13.52 4.92 -6.14
CA ASP A 113 -14.26 6.16 -6.41
C ASP A 113 -14.33 6.51 -7.90
N TYR A 114 -13.27 6.20 -8.66
CA TYR A 114 -13.18 6.58 -10.08
C TYR A 114 -13.43 5.41 -11.05
N VAL A 115 -13.06 4.18 -10.69
CA VAL A 115 -13.19 3.01 -11.57
C VAL A 115 -14.53 2.32 -11.33
N ARG A 116 -15.62 3.04 -11.59
CA ARG A 116 -16.99 2.56 -11.34
C ARG A 116 -17.44 1.59 -12.44
N PRO A 117 -18.01 0.42 -12.11
CA PRO A 117 -18.49 -0.55 -13.10
C PRO A 117 -19.49 0.01 -14.12
N ILE A 118 -20.25 1.03 -13.72
CA ILE A 118 -21.24 1.68 -14.59
C ILE A 118 -20.60 2.48 -15.73
N ILE A 119 -19.36 2.95 -15.57
CA ILE A 119 -18.65 3.77 -16.56
C ILE A 119 -17.69 2.91 -17.39
N VAL A 120 -16.91 2.05 -16.72
CA VAL A 120 -15.80 1.31 -17.35
C VAL A 120 -16.11 -0.17 -17.63
N GLY A 121 -17.32 -0.62 -17.29
CA GLY A 121 -17.72 -2.02 -17.39
C GLY A 121 -17.29 -2.88 -16.19
N PRO A 122 -17.79 -4.12 -16.10
CA PRO A 122 -17.66 -4.96 -14.91
C PRO A 122 -16.28 -5.63 -14.72
N VAL A 123 -15.43 -5.62 -15.75
CA VAL A 123 -14.13 -6.33 -15.75
C VAL A 123 -13.00 -5.41 -15.27
N VAL A 124 -12.99 -4.15 -15.71
CA VAL A 124 -11.93 -3.18 -15.44
C VAL A 124 -11.70 -2.94 -13.92
N PRO A 125 -12.72 -2.79 -13.07
CA PRO A 125 -12.52 -2.57 -11.63
C PRO A 125 -11.80 -3.73 -10.95
N LYS A 126 -12.02 -4.97 -11.41
CA LYS A 126 -11.36 -6.17 -10.88
C LYS A 126 -9.88 -6.21 -11.28
N LEU A 127 -9.59 -5.87 -12.53
CA LEU A 127 -8.23 -5.79 -13.04
C LEU A 127 -7.44 -4.66 -12.35
N ALA A 128 -8.06 -3.47 -12.19
CA ALA A 128 -7.45 -2.33 -11.52
C ALA A 128 -7.06 -2.65 -10.08
N MET A 129 -7.93 -3.37 -9.35
CA MET A 129 -7.63 -3.86 -8.01
C MET A 129 -6.47 -4.86 -8.01
N GLY A 130 -6.47 -5.84 -8.93
CA GLY A 130 -5.36 -6.80 -9.05
C GLY A 130 -4.02 -6.11 -9.35
N LEU A 131 -4.03 -5.13 -10.26
CA LEU A 131 -2.85 -4.35 -10.61
C LEU A 131 -2.36 -3.48 -9.45
N LEU A 132 -3.26 -2.90 -8.66
CA LEU A 132 -2.90 -2.17 -7.46
C LEU A 132 -2.13 -3.05 -6.47
N TYR A 133 -2.59 -4.28 -6.21
CA TYR A 133 -1.86 -5.23 -5.36
C TYR A 133 -0.49 -5.58 -5.93
N LEU A 134 -0.39 -5.84 -7.23
CA LEU A 134 0.89 -6.15 -7.88
C LEU A 134 1.88 -4.99 -7.76
N ILE A 135 1.44 -3.76 -8.00
CA ILE A 135 2.28 -2.57 -7.85
C ILE A 135 2.73 -2.43 -6.39
N SER A 136 1.82 -2.52 -5.43
CA SER A 136 2.19 -2.36 -4.01
C SER A 136 3.18 -3.42 -3.53
N ILE A 137 3.02 -4.68 -3.93
CA ILE A 137 3.97 -5.76 -3.57
C ILE A 137 5.32 -5.54 -4.25
N SER A 138 5.31 -5.20 -5.55
CA SER A 138 6.54 -4.92 -6.31
C SER A 138 7.30 -3.73 -5.72
N THR A 139 6.60 -2.64 -5.39
CA THR A 139 7.20 -1.46 -4.76
C THR A 139 7.76 -1.78 -3.37
N LEU A 140 7.03 -2.51 -2.53
CA LEU A 140 7.52 -2.89 -1.21
C LEU A 140 8.77 -3.78 -1.32
N GLY A 141 8.73 -4.81 -2.17
CA GLY A 141 9.86 -5.70 -2.39
C GLY A 141 11.08 -4.95 -2.95
N GLY A 142 10.87 -4.01 -3.87
CA GLY A 142 11.92 -3.16 -4.42
C GLY A 142 12.56 -2.24 -3.38
N LEU A 143 11.76 -1.61 -2.52
CA LEU A 143 12.25 -0.74 -1.45
C LEU A 143 13.03 -1.52 -0.39
N LEU A 144 12.53 -2.67 0.06
CA LEU A 144 13.25 -3.50 1.03
C LEU A 144 14.56 -4.06 0.45
N TYR A 145 14.54 -4.49 -0.81
CA TYR A 145 15.76 -4.89 -1.50
C TYR A 145 16.78 -3.74 -1.57
N TYR A 146 16.31 -2.54 -1.89
CA TYR A 146 17.14 -1.33 -1.94
C TYR A 146 17.76 -0.99 -0.59
N ASN A 147 16.99 -1.08 0.50
CA ASN A 147 17.46 -0.78 1.85
C ASN A 147 18.58 -1.72 2.31
N HIS A 148 18.51 -3.01 1.97
CA HIS A 148 19.50 -3.99 2.39
C HIS A 148 20.70 -4.15 1.45
N LYS A 149 20.52 -3.92 0.14
CA LYS A 149 21.58 -4.13 -0.87
C LYS A 149 22.24 -2.85 -1.36
N SER A 150 21.67 -1.69 -1.07
CA SER A 150 22.16 -0.39 -1.52
C SER A 150 22.46 0.54 -0.33
N ILE A 151 22.48 1.85 -0.58
CA ILE A 151 22.78 2.87 0.42
C ILE A 151 21.63 3.11 1.43
N GLY A 152 20.41 2.68 1.14
CA GLY A 152 19.21 2.94 1.96
C GLY A 152 18.54 4.26 1.61
N MET A 153 17.22 4.33 1.78
CA MET A 153 16.41 5.47 1.35
C MET A 153 16.79 6.79 2.04
N SER A 154 17.00 6.78 3.37
CA SER A 154 17.40 7.97 4.13
C SER A 154 18.70 8.58 3.60
N ASN A 155 19.71 7.72 3.41
CA ASN A 155 21.01 8.12 2.89
C ASN A 155 20.92 8.69 1.47
N THR A 156 20.01 8.18 0.64
CA THR A 156 19.79 8.71 -0.72
C THR A 156 19.24 10.12 -0.73
N ILE A 157 18.42 10.48 0.25
CA ILE A 157 17.83 11.81 0.36
C ILE A 157 18.86 12.81 0.92
N ILE A 158 19.62 12.37 1.92
CA ILE A 158 20.55 13.24 2.65
C ILE A 158 21.84 13.48 1.87
N ILE A 159 22.37 12.44 1.21
CA ILE A 159 23.69 12.52 0.58
C ILE A 159 23.56 13.14 -0.81
N PRO A 160 24.22 14.28 -1.08
CA PRO A 160 24.24 14.87 -2.40
C PRO A 160 24.89 13.94 -3.43
N LYS A 161 24.31 13.88 -4.63
CA LYS A 161 24.74 13.01 -5.75
C LYS A 161 26.24 13.09 -6.07
N HIS A 162 26.89 14.22 -5.81
CA HIS A 162 28.32 14.44 -6.08
C HIS A 162 29.27 13.77 -5.05
N ASN A 163 28.78 13.34 -3.89
CA ASN A 163 29.57 12.67 -2.84
C ASN A 163 29.45 11.13 -2.84
N LEU A 164 28.64 10.57 -3.75
CA LEU A 164 28.40 9.13 -3.87
C LEU A 164 29.65 8.27 -4.15
N PRO A 165 30.62 8.65 -5.00
CA PRO A 165 31.72 7.73 -5.34
C PRO A 165 32.64 7.41 -4.16
N ILE A 166 32.68 8.29 -3.14
CA ILE A 166 33.52 8.12 -1.95
C ILE A 166 32.81 7.24 -0.89
N ILE A 167 31.49 7.34 -0.77
CA ILE A 167 30.71 6.65 0.27
C ILE A 167 30.32 5.23 -0.18
N LEU A 168 30.05 5.02 -1.48
CA LEU A 168 29.80 3.69 -2.04
C LEU A 168 31.01 2.74 -1.87
N ARG A 169 32.23 3.28 -1.80
CA ARG A 169 33.45 2.49 -1.55
C ARG A 169 33.52 1.89 -0.14
N ARG A 170 32.84 2.47 0.87
CA ARG A 170 32.92 1.99 2.27
C ARG A 170 31.86 0.96 2.66
N ARG A 171 30.75 0.84 1.93
CA ARG A 171 29.59 0.01 2.32
C ARG A 171 29.43 -1.27 1.48
N VAL A 172 30.15 -1.41 0.37
CA VAL A 172 30.13 -2.63 -0.44
C VAL A 172 31.04 -3.67 0.23
N PRO A 173 30.54 -4.85 0.64
CA PRO A 173 31.40 -5.91 1.11
C PRO A 173 32.39 -6.27 -0.01
N GLU A 174 33.66 -6.40 0.34
CA GLU A 174 34.85 -6.67 -0.50
C GLU A 174 34.68 -7.68 -1.66
N ILE A 175 33.66 -8.52 -1.62
CA ILE A 175 33.36 -9.57 -2.62
C ILE A 175 33.15 -9.00 -4.04
N SER A 176 32.59 -7.79 -4.19
CA SER A 176 32.41 -7.18 -5.51
C SER A 176 33.69 -6.56 -6.07
N LEU A 177 34.63 -6.13 -5.21
CA LEU A 177 35.90 -5.54 -5.65
C LEU A 177 36.87 -6.61 -6.15
N LEU A 178 36.86 -7.82 -5.57
CA LEU A 178 37.63 -8.95 -6.08
C LEU A 178 37.12 -9.47 -7.44
N SER A 179 35.81 -9.41 -7.70
CA SER A 179 35.27 -9.82 -9.01
C SER A 179 35.54 -8.77 -10.10
N TYR A 180 35.55 -7.48 -9.75
CA TYR A 180 35.92 -6.40 -10.68
C TYR A 180 37.44 -6.40 -10.96
N SER A 181 38.28 -6.60 -9.93
CA SER A 181 39.73 -6.68 -10.08
C SER A 181 40.19 -7.92 -10.88
N ARG A 182 39.54 -9.08 -10.71
CA ARG A 182 39.82 -10.27 -11.54
C ARG A 182 39.33 -10.14 -12.99
N GLY A 183 38.33 -9.31 -13.27
CA GLY A 183 37.88 -8.99 -14.63
C GLY A 183 38.83 -8.05 -15.39
N ALA A 184 39.44 -7.09 -14.69
CA ALA A 184 40.38 -6.14 -15.27
C ALA A 184 41.79 -6.72 -15.52
N SER A 185 42.20 -7.75 -14.76
CA SER A 185 43.53 -8.35 -14.90
C SER A 185 43.68 -9.33 -16.07
N ARG A 186 42.62 -9.60 -16.85
CA ARG A 186 42.66 -10.48 -18.04
C ARG A 186 42.72 -9.72 -19.38
N GLY A 187 42.87 -8.40 -19.36
CA GLY A 187 42.72 -7.57 -20.57
C GLY A 187 43.86 -6.60 -20.90
N ILE A 188 45.05 -6.71 -20.29
CA ILE A 188 46.15 -5.76 -20.55
C ILE A 188 47.48 -6.51 -20.65
N SER A 189 47.71 -7.16 -21.79
CA SER A 189 49.07 -7.42 -22.28
C SER A 189 49.51 -6.19 -23.08
N VAL A 190 49.90 -5.13 -22.37
CA VAL A 190 50.52 -3.95 -22.98
C VAL A 190 52.02 -4.21 -23.06
N HIS A 191 52.44 -4.47 -24.28
CA HIS A 191 53.82 -4.51 -24.73
C HIS A 191 54.47 -3.12 -24.53
N THR A 192 55.16 -2.92 -23.40
CA THR A 192 55.88 -1.67 -23.15
C THR A 192 57.26 -1.73 -23.81
N ASN A 193 57.39 -1.12 -24.99
CA ASN A 193 58.68 -0.74 -25.56
C ASN A 193 58.69 0.78 -25.70
N GLY A 194 59.51 1.47 -24.91
CA GLY A 194 59.56 2.93 -24.91
C GLY A 194 60.26 3.52 -23.70
N ARG A 195 61.59 3.65 -23.79
CA ARG A 195 62.45 4.50 -22.96
C ARG A 195 61.84 5.90 -22.78
N VAL A 196 61.85 6.44 -21.55
CA VAL A 196 62.44 7.77 -21.27
C VAL A 196 63.00 7.79 -19.84
N SER A 197 64.26 8.18 -19.75
CA SER A 197 65.08 8.38 -18.55
C SER A 197 64.95 9.82 -18.06
N PHE A 198 64.71 10.06 -16.77
CA PHE A 198 65.25 11.22 -16.04
C PHE A 198 65.03 11.09 -14.53
N GLY A 199 66.10 11.19 -13.72
CA GLY A 199 65.96 11.68 -12.33
C GLY A 199 66.26 10.77 -11.12
N GLN A 200 67.03 9.68 -11.24
CA GLN A 200 67.50 8.91 -10.06
C GLN A 200 69.03 8.77 -9.96
N LYS A 201 69.78 9.86 -10.18
CA LYS A 201 71.25 9.81 -10.09
C LYS A 201 71.89 10.97 -9.33
N LEU A 202 71.34 11.32 -8.16
CA LEU A 202 71.91 12.38 -7.29
C LEU A 202 71.83 12.12 -5.78
N GLN A 203 71.87 10.85 -5.35
CA GLN A 203 71.87 10.47 -3.92
C GLN A 203 72.88 9.35 -3.57
N LYS A 204 73.96 9.17 -4.36
CA LYS A 204 75.02 8.18 -4.08
C LYS A 204 76.45 8.61 -4.49
N ARG A 205 76.88 9.83 -4.13
CA ARG A 205 78.30 10.26 -4.19
C ARG A 205 78.67 11.31 -3.12
N ILE A 206 78.39 11.00 -1.86
CA ILE A 206 79.19 11.50 -0.72
C ILE A 206 79.49 10.29 0.16
N ALA A 207 80.50 9.54 -0.27
CA ALA A 207 81.35 8.60 0.47
C ALA A 207 82.50 8.25 -0.49
#